data_AF-A0A0K9XZA5-F1
#
_entry.id   AF-A0A0K9XZA5-F1
#
_cell.length_a   1.000
_cell.length_b   1.000
_cell.length_c   1.000
_cell.angle_alpha   90.00
_cell.angle_beta   90.00
_cell.angle_gamma   90.00
#
_symmetry.space_group_name_H-M   'P 1'
#
loop_
_entity.id
_entity.type
_entity.pdbx_description
1 polymer ?
#
loop_
_entity_poly.entity_id
_entity_poly.type
_entity_poly.pdbx_seq_one_letter_code
_entity_poly.pdbx_strand_id
1 'polypeptide(L)'
;MSYIQHKPFITIQHFFNDNNIDNQAFIVNIFGNIFLFSPFGWLGIIIKKFNRFVPITLFFFLAISTIESIQYFTGRGVADVDDVFLNTLGMLIGFFLFKYATWKNIANIKLYLDLYDEKSRIPKVV
;
A
#
# COMPACT_ATOMS: atom_id res chain seq x y z
N MET A 1 3.14 -26.14 4.39
CA MET A 1 2.31 -26.06 5.61
C MET A 1 2.06 -24.58 5.86
N SER A 2 0.82 -24.08 5.76
CA SER A 2 0.52 -22.70 6.15
C SER A 2 0.41 -22.60 7.67
N TYR A 3 0.96 -21.54 8.25
CA TYR A 3 0.83 -21.21 9.66
C TYR A 3 0.63 -19.69 9.77
N ILE A 4 0.08 -19.24 10.91
CA ILE A 4 -0.11 -17.81 11.15
C ILE A 4 1.03 -17.29 12.01
N GLN A 5 1.74 -16.28 11.51
CA GLN A 5 2.81 -15.63 12.24
C GLN A 5 2.29 -14.33 12.87
N HIS A 6 1.87 -14.43 14.13
CA HIS A 6 1.22 -13.33 14.87
C HIS A 6 2.18 -12.44 15.66
N LYS A 7 3.43 -12.86 15.86
CA LYS A 7 4.39 -12.09 16.66
C LYS A 7 5.03 -11.04 15.75
N PRO A 8 4.76 -9.74 15.98
CA PRO A 8 5.31 -8.70 15.14
C PRO A 8 6.83 -8.66 15.30
N PHE A 9 7.52 -8.36 14.21
CA PHE A 9 8.97 -8.19 14.11
C PHE A 9 9.81 -9.46 14.35
N ILE A 10 9.23 -10.67 14.38
CA ILE A 10 10.04 -11.89 14.54
C ILE A 10 10.91 -12.17 13.33
N THR A 11 10.36 -12.00 12.13
CA THR A 11 11.12 -12.18 10.89
C THR A 11 12.27 -11.18 10.83
N ILE A 12 12.01 -9.94 11.26
CA ILE A 12 13.00 -8.87 11.34
C ILE A 12 14.06 -9.17 12.41
N GLN A 13 13.66 -9.60 13.62
CA GLN A 13 14.59 -9.92 14.72
C GLN A 13 15.43 -11.17 14.46
N HIS A 14 14.86 -12.23 13.88
CA HIS A 14 15.59 -13.43 13.48
C HIS A 14 16.66 -13.11 12.44
N PHE A 15 16.41 -12.13 11.57
CA PHE A 15 17.38 -11.67 10.60
C PHE A 15 18.53 -10.86 11.21
N PHE A 16 18.27 -9.98 12.16
CA PHE A 16 19.33 -9.20 12.81
C PHE A 16 20.25 -10.04 13.72
N ASN A 17 19.79 -11.20 14.20
CA ASN A 17 20.55 -12.06 15.11
C ASN A 17 21.29 -13.21 14.42
N ASP A 18 20.96 -13.54 13.17
CA ASP A 18 21.49 -14.72 12.50
C ASP A 18 22.42 -14.31 11.34
N ASN A 19 23.73 -14.45 11.57
CA ASN A 19 24.78 -14.03 10.64
C ASN A 19 24.84 -14.86 9.33
N ASN A 20 23.99 -15.89 9.19
CA ASN A 20 23.95 -16.79 8.04
C ASN A 20 22.77 -16.55 7.09
N ILE A 21 21.91 -15.56 7.36
CA ILE A 21 20.78 -15.28 6.45
C ILE A 21 21.27 -14.47 5.25
N ASP A 22 20.84 -14.88 4.05
CA ASP A 22 21.12 -14.16 2.83
C ASP A 22 20.48 -12.76 2.88
N ASN A 23 21.33 -11.74 2.99
CA ASN A 23 20.93 -10.33 3.04
C ASN A 23 20.05 -9.94 1.85
N GLN A 24 20.20 -10.59 0.69
CA GLN A 24 19.38 -10.31 -0.48
C GLN A 24 17.93 -10.76 -0.28
N ALA A 25 17.71 -11.95 0.26
CA ALA A 25 16.37 -12.48 0.51
C ALA A 25 15.57 -11.59 1.48
N PHE A 26 16.25 -11.04 2.49
CA PHE A 26 15.63 -10.11 3.45
C PHE A 26 15.28 -8.76 2.85
N ILE A 27 16.21 -8.16 2.08
CA ILE A 27 15.96 -6.90 1.37
C ILE A 27 14.77 -7.08 0.44
N VAL A 28 14.72 -8.18 -0.32
CA VAL A 28 13.60 -8.46 -1.22
C VAL A 28 12.28 -8.65 -0.46
N ASN A 29 12.29 -9.28 0.72
CA ASN A 29 11.06 -9.46 1.49
C ASN A 29 10.53 -8.11 2.03
N ILE A 30 11.38 -7.31 2.65
CA ILE A 30 10.97 -6.00 3.20
C ILE A 30 10.61 -5.01 2.08
N PHE A 31 11.52 -4.80 1.13
CA PHE A 31 11.28 -3.83 0.07
C PHE A 31 10.22 -4.32 -0.91
N GLY A 32 10.13 -5.63 -1.18
CA GLY A 32 9.08 -6.22 -1.98
C GLY A 32 7.70 -5.90 -1.41
N ASN A 33 7.49 -6.14 -0.10
CA ASN A 33 6.20 -5.86 0.54
C ASN A 33 5.89 -4.36 0.59
N ILE A 34 6.90 -3.51 0.85
CA ILE A 34 6.70 -2.04 0.79
C ILE A 34 6.36 -1.57 -0.63
N PHE A 35 7.07 -2.03 -1.67
CA PHE A 35 6.87 -1.53 -3.03
C PHE A 35 5.62 -2.09 -3.70
N LEU A 36 5.18 -3.29 -3.32
CA LEU A 36 4.03 -3.97 -3.93
C LEU A 36 2.77 -3.10 -3.96
N PHE A 37 2.46 -2.44 -2.84
CA PHE A 37 1.24 -1.62 -2.72
C PHE A 37 1.45 -0.12 -2.94
N SER A 38 2.69 0.34 -3.13
CA SER A 38 2.99 1.76 -3.30
C SER A 38 2.25 2.44 -4.46
N PRO A 39 2.15 1.85 -5.67
CA PRO A 39 1.40 2.47 -6.77
C PRO A 39 -0.06 2.77 -6.45
N PHE A 40 -0.68 2.00 -5.55
CA PHE A 40 -2.09 2.17 -5.20
C PHE A 40 -2.37 3.42 -4.36
N GLY A 41 -1.35 4.02 -3.75
CA GLY A 41 -1.48 5.32 -3.08
C GLY A 41 -1.93 6.46 -4.02
N TRP A 42 -1.77 6.26 -5.34
CA TRP A 42 -2.17 7.22 -6.38
C TRP A 42 -3.62 7.05 -6.84
N LEU A 43 -4.38 6.08 -6.29
CA LEU A 43 -5.78 5.88 -6.65
C LEU A 43 -6.67 7.09 -6.38
N GLY A 44 -6.22 8.07 -5.59
CA GLY A 44 -6.89 9.36 -5.44
C GLY A 44 -7.11 10.12 -6.76
N ILE A 45 -6.35 9.82 -7.82
CA ILE A 45 -6.55 10.37 -9.17
C ILE A 45 -7.87 9.89 -9.79
N ILE A 46 -8.18 8.61 -9.61
CA ILE A 46 -9.34 7.97 -10.23
C ILE A 46 -10.54 8.03 -9.28
N ILE A 47 -10.31 7.76 -7.99
CA ILE A 47 -11.32 7.64 -6.95
C ILE A 47 -11.16 8.81 -5.97
N LYS A 48 -11.99 9.86 -6.14
CA LYS A 48 -11.91 11.09 -5.31
C LYS A 48 -11.95 10.81 -3.80
N LYS A 49 -12.69 9.79 -3.35
CA LYS A 49 -12.75 9.39 -1.93
C LYS A 49 -11.39 8.97 -1.39
N PHE A 50 -10.55 8.34 -2.20
CA PHE A 50 -9.20 7.88 -1.84
C PHE A 50 -8.14 8.99 -1.94
N ASN A 51 -8.51 10.18 -2.40
CA ASN A 51 -7.68 11.37 -2.26
C ASN A 51 -7.57 11.86 -0.80
N ARG A 52 -8.28 11.24 0.14
CA ARG A 52 -8.20 11.51 1.58
C ARG A 52 -7.49 10.37 2.30
N PHE A 53 -6.71 10.72 3.32
CA PHE A 53 -5.90 9.78 4.09
C PHE A 53 -6.75 8.67 4.74
N VAL A 54 -7.78 9.02 5.53
CA VAL A 54 -8.54 8.01 6.28
C VAL A 54 -9.23 6.97 5.38
N PRO A 55 -9.97 7.36 4.31
CA PRO A 55 -10.63 6.38 3.45
C PRO A 55 -9.68 5.44 2.73
N ILE A 56 -8.54 5.92 2.20
CA ILE A 56 -7.59 5.06 1.47
C ILE A 56 -6.89 4.12 2.45
N THR A 57 -6.48 4.61 3.63
CA THR A 57 -5.81 3.80 4.64
C THR A 57 -6.71 2.68 5.16
N LEU A 58 -7.96 2.99 5.55
CA LEU A 58 -8.88 1.97 6.04
C LEU A 58 -9.23 0.93 4.98
N PHE A 59 -9.44 1.36 3.73
CA PHE A 59 -9.75 0.44 2.64
C PHE A 59 -8.59 -0.53 2.38
N PHE A 60 -7.36 -0.02 2.25
CA PHE A 60 -6.21 -0.87 1.98
C PHE A 60 -5.80 -1.73 3.17
N PHE A 61 -5.90 -1.22 4.39
CA PHE A 61 -5.66 -2.03 5.58
C PHE A 61 -6.57 -3.26 5.61
N LEU A 62 -7.87 -3.09 5.35
CA LEU A 62 -8.83 -4.20 5.26
C LEU A 62 -8.57 -5.10 4.05
N ALA A 63 -8.29 -4.53 2.88
CA ALA A 63 -8.03 -5.29 1.67
C ALA A 63 -6.78 -6.17 1.80
N ILE A 64 -5.68 -5.62 2.30
CA ILE A 64 -4.43 -6.34 2.56
C ILE A 64 -4.66 -7.43 3.61
N SER A 65 -5.34 -7.11 4.72
CA SER A 65 -5.67 -8.12 5.75
C SER A 65 -6.50 -9.28 5.17
N THR A 66 -7.41 -8.98 4.23
CA THR A 66 -8.20 -9.99 3.53
C THR A 66 -7.32 -10.85 2.61
N ILE A 67 -6.39 -10.23 1.87
CA ILE A 67 -5.45 -10.94 0.98
C ILE A 67 -4.57 -11.90 1.79
N GLU A 68 -3.96 -11.42 2.88
CA GLU A 68 -3.14 -12.26 3.78
C GLU A 68 -3.96 -13.42 4.36
N SER A 69 -5.20 -13.16 4.78
CA SER A 69 -6.11 -14.20 5.27
C SER A 69 -6.39 -15.26 4.19
N ILE A 70 -6.62 -14.85 2.93
CA ILE A 70 -6.84 -15.77 1.81
C ILE A 70 -5.56 -16.58 1.52
N GLN A 71 -4.38 -15.98 1.57
CA GLN A 71 -3.10 -16.67 1.36
C GLN A 71 -2.90 -17.77 2.41
N TYR A 72 -3.26 -17.49 3.67
CA TYR A 72 -3.27 -18.48 4.74
C TYR A 72 -4.24 -19.64 4.47
N PHE A 73 -5.51 -19.34 4.18
CA PHE A 73 -6.52 -20.38 3.92
C PHE A 73 -6.22 -21.22 2.67
N THR A 74 -5.62 -20.62 1.65
CA THR A 74 -5.27 -21.33 0.40
C THR A 74 -3.94 -22.07 0.48
N GLY A 75 -3.23 -22.02 1.61
CA GLY A 75 -1.96 -22.71 1.80
C GLY A 75 -0.82 -22.17 0.94
N ARG A 76 -1.01 -20.98 0.33
CA ARG A 76 -0.06 -20.37 -0.62
C ARG A 76 1.03 -19.56 0.05
N GLY A 77 0.91 -19.29 1.35
CA GLY A 77 1.91 -18.53 2.10
C GLY A 77 1.68 -18.57 3.62
N VAL A 78 2.53 -17.86 4.33
CA VAL A 78 2.38 -17.54 5.75
C VAL A 78 1.60 -16.23 5.81
N ALA A 79 0.49 -16.19 6.55
CA ALA A 79 -0.10 -14.89 6.89
C ALA A 79 0.79 -14.25 7.96
N ASP A 80 1.54 -13.22 7.57
CA ASP A 80 2.42 -12.48 8.46
C ASP A 80 1.80 -11.10 8.75
N VAL A 81 1.67 -10.79 10.04
CA VAL A 81 1.19 -9.47 10.49
C VAL A 81 2.17 -8.37 10.07
N ASP A 82 3.47 -8.71 9.97
CA ASP A 82 4.50 -7.78 9.48
C ASP A 82 4.21 -7.39 8.02
N ASP A 83 3.68 -8.31 7.20
CA ASP A 83 3.35 -8.05 5.79
C ASP A 83 2.15 -7.10 5.67
N VAL A 84 1.12 -7.25 6.51
CA VAL A 84 0.02 -6.27 6.55
C VAL A 84 0.54 -4.86 6.85
N PHE A 85 1.47 -4.75 7.80
CA PHE A 85 2.07 -3.47 8.17
C PHE A 85 2.94 -2.90 7.06
N LEU A 86 3.86 -3.68 6.49
CA LEU A 86 4.77 -3.26 5.43
C LEU A 86 4.02 -2.88 4.15
N ASN A 87 3.03 -3.68 3.74
CA ASN A 87 2.18 -3.39 2.60
C ASN A 87 1.35 -2.11 2.81
N THR A 88 0.81 -1.91 4.02
CA THR A 88 0.07 -0.67 4.36
C THR A 88 1.00 0.54 4.35
N LEU A 89 2.21 0.42 4.90
CA LEU A 89 3.24 1.46 4.85
C LEU A 89 3.63 1.79 3.40
N GLY A 90 3.79 0.77 2.57
CA GLY A 90 4.03 0.89 1.13
C GLY A 90 3.01 1.75 0.41
N MET A 91 1.73 1.42 0.60
CA MET A 91 0.61 2.21 0.09
C MET A 91 0.67 3.67 0.58
N LEU A 92 0.94 3.89 1.87
CA LEU A 92 1.04 5.23 2.46
C LEU A 92 2.19 6.04 1.87
N ILE A 93 3.36 5.43 1.64
CA ILE A 93 4.48 6.07 0.94
C ILE A 93 4.02 6.56 -0.43
N GLY A 94 3.34 5.70 -1.19
CA GLY A 94 2.77 6.07 -2.49
C GLY A 94 1.78 7.22 -2.41
N PHE A 95 0.91 7.22 -1.40
CA PHE A 95 -0.06 8.29 -1.16
C PHE A 95 0.63 9.63 -0.86
N PHE A 96 1.65 9.64 -0.02
CA PHE A 96 2.39 10.88 0.28
C PHE A 96 3.20 11.37 -0.91
N LEU A 97 3.78 10.46 -1.71
CA LEU A 97 4.42 10.82 -2.98
C LEU A 97 3.43 11.46 -3.95
N PHE A 98 2.23 10.91 -4.08
CA PHE A 98 1.14 11.49 -4.87
C PHE A 98 0.75 12.90 -4.37
N LYS A 99 0.59 13.07 -3.05
CA LYS A 99 0.30 14.38 -2.43
C LYS A 99 1.40 15.39 -2.68
N TYR A 100 2.65 14.97 -2.54
CA TYR A 100 3.81 15.80 -2.81
C TYR A 100 3.86 16.23 -4.29
N ALA A 101 3.67 15.28 -5.21
CA ALA A 101 3.64 15.55 -6.65
C ALA A 101 2.51 16.53 -7.02
N THR A 102 1.33 16.35 -6.44
CA THR A 102 0.18 17.25 -6.63
C THR A 102 0.48 18.65 -6.08
N TRP A 103 1.08 18.74 -4.88
CA TRP A 103 1.43 20.02 -4.26
C TRP A 103 2.47 20.80 -5.07
N LYS A 104 3.48 20.11 -5.58
CA LYS A 104 4.49 20.67 -6.50
C LYS A 104 3.97 20.92 -7.92
N ASN A 105 2.73 20.53 -8.21
CA ASN A 105 2.14 20.54 -9.54
C ASN A 105 3.03 19.86 -10.59
N ILE A 106 3.68 18.76 -10.20
CA ILE A 106 4.48 17.95 -11.13
C ILE A 106 3.56 17.49 -12.26
N ALA A 107 4.03 17.62 -13.50
CA ALA A 107 3.29 17.26 -14.71
C ALA A 107 1.89 17.91 -14.82
N ASN A 108 1.66 19.07 -14.20
CA ASN A 108 0.36 19.75 -14.17
C ASN A 108 -0.79 18.92 -13.60
N ILE A 109 -0.50 17.95 -12.72
CA ILE A 109 -1.51 17.07 -12.10
C ILE A 109 -2.57 17.89 -11.36
N LYS A 110 -2.19 18.99 -10.68
CA LYS A 110 -3.16 19.83 -9.97
C LYS A 110 -4.17 20.43 -10.92
N LEU A 111 -3.70 20.97 -12.06
CA LEU A 111 -4.56 21.51 -13.10
C LEU A 111 -5.51 20.45 -13.66
N TYR A 112 -5.02 19.23 -13.93
CA TYR A 112 -5.86 18.13 -14.39
C TYR A 112 -6.96 17.79 -13.39
N LEU A 113 -6.63 17.72 -12.10
CA LEU A 113 -7.60 17.43 -11.04
C LEU A 113 -8.64 18.55 -10.90
N ASP A 114 -8.23 19.82 -11.01
CA ASP A 114 -9.12 20.98 -10.93
C ASP A 114 -10.11 20.99 -12.12
N LEU A 115 -9.63 20.74 -13.34
CA LEU A 115 -10.47 20.63 -14.55
C LEU A 115 -11.44 19.45 -14.48
N TYR A 116 -10.98 18.32 -13.95
CA TYR A 116 -11.84 17.15 -13.76
C TYR A 116 -12.94 17.41 -12.71
N ASP A 117 -12.59 18.11 -11.62
CA ASP A 117 -13.56 18.52 -10.60
C ASP A 117 -14.60 19.47 -11.18
N GLU A 118 -14.20 20.45 -11.97
CA GLU A 118 -15.11 21.37 -12.65
C GLU A 118 -16.06 20.64 -13.61
N LYS A 119 -15.52 19.78 -14.50
CA LYS A 119 -16.33 18.98 -15.44
C LYS A 119 -17.34 18.09 -14.71
N SER A 120 -16.97 17.55 -13.54
CA SER A 120 -17.87 16.68 -12.76
C SER A 120 -19.04 17.43 -12.09
N ARG A 121 -18.95 18.76 -11.95
CA ARG A 121 -20.02 19.61 -11.40
C ARG A 121 -21.01 20.08 -12.45
N ILE A 122 -20.64 20.05 -13.73
CA ILE A 122 -21.56 20.39 -14.82
C ILE A 122 -22.56 19.24 -14.94
N PRO A 123 -23.86 19.46 -14.72
CA PRO A 123 -24.86 18.43 -14.91
C PRO A 123 -24.81 17.97 -16.36
N LYS A 124 -24.81 16.66 -16.60
CA LYS A 124 -24.98 16.13 -17.94
C LYS A 124 -26.37 16.58 -18.40
N VAL A 125 -26.42 17.55 -19.31
CA VAL A 125 -27.64 17.88 -20.04
C VAL A 125 -27.92 16.65 -20.90
N VAL A 126 -28.81 15.79 -20.40
CA VAL A 126 -29.38 14.65 -21.13
C VAL A 126 -30.60 15.16 -21.87
#